data_AF-A0A8J2VSX9-F1
#
_entry.id   AF-A0A8J2VSX9-F1
#
_cell.length_a   1.000
_cell.length_b   1.000
_cell.length_c   1.000
_cell.angle_alpha   90.00
_cell.angle_beta   90.00
_cell.angle_gamma   90.00
#
_symmetry.space_group_name_H-M   'P 1'
#
loop_
_entity.id
_entity.type
_entity.pdbx_description
1 polymer ?
#
loop_
_entity_poly.entity_id
_entity_poly.type
_entity_poly.pdbx_seq_one_letter_code
_entity_poly.pdbx_strand_id
1 'polypeptide(L)' 'MAKNNKDVVQHGVNAAKEKATDNEEKQYVEELASELSSSTQMTKATNKKQ' A
#
# COMPACT_ATOMS: atom_id res chain seq x y z
N MET A 1 -20.42 0.89 -4.50
CA MET A 1 -19.50 1.41 -3.46
C MET A 1 -18.18 0.65 -3.56
N ALA A 2 -17.13 1.24 -4.14
CA ALA A 2 -15.81 0.61 -4.20
C ALA A 2 -15.10 0.81 -2.85
N LYS A 3 -15.46 0.01 -1.83
CA LYS A 3 -14.83 0.08 -0.51
C LYS A 3 -13.57 -0.80 -0.37
N ASN A 4 -13.27 -1.72 -1.29
CA ASN A 4 -12.54 -2.91 -0.84
C ASN A 4 -11.05 -3.00 -1.20
N ASN A 5 -10.45 -2.04 -1.93
CA ASN A 5 -9.04 -2.18 -2.33
C ASN A 5 -8.04 -1.51 -1.38
N LYS A 6 -8.41 -0.38 -0.76
CA LYS A 6 -7.52 0.31 0.19
C LYS A 6 -7.41 -0.43 1.52
N ASP A 7 -8.51 -1.04 1.97
CA ASP A 7 -8.54 -1.79 3.23
C ASP A 7 -7.67 -3.06 3.16
N VAL A 8 -7.64 -3.77 2.03
CA VAL A 8 -6.82 -4.99 1.87
C VAL A 8 -5.33 -4.67 1.83
N VAL A 9 -4.93 -3.61 1.11
CA VAL A 9 -3.53 -3.19 1.05
C VAL A 9 -3.04 -2.70 2.41
N GLN A 10 -3.83 -1.88 3.09
CA GLN A 10 -3.48 -1.40 4.43
C GLN A 10 -3.38 -2.57 5.43
N HIS A 11 -4.28 -3.54 5.35
CA HIS A 11 -4.25 -4.72 6.21
C HIS A 11 -3.00 -5.58 5.94
N GLY A 12 -2.62 -5.80 4.68
CA GLY A 12 -1.42 -6.55 4.32
C GLY A 12 -0.13 -5.87 4.81
N VAL A 13 -0.03 -4.55 4.65
CA VAL A 13 1.11 -3.75 5.14
C VAL A 13 1.20 -3.82 6.66
N ASN A 14 0.09 -3.67 7.38
CA ASN A 14 0.10 -3.73 8.85
C ASN A 14 0.53 -5.11 9.36
N ALA A 15 0.03 -6.19 8.74
CA ALA A 15 0.45 -7.55 9.08
C ALA A 15 1.95 -7.77 8.80
N ALA A 16 2.47 -7.25 7.68
CA ALA A 16 3.89 -7.33 7.37
C ALA A 16 4.74 -6.53 8.38
N LYS A 17 4.28 -5.36 8.84
CA LYS A 17 4.97 -4.58 9.89
C LYS A 17 5.01 -5.32 11.24
N GLU A 18 3.94 -6.03 11.60
CA GLU A 18 3.90 -6.83 12.83
C GLU A 18 4.78 -8.08 12.76
N LYS A 19 4.97 -8.64 11.55
CA LYS A 19 5.81 -9.82 11.32
C LYS A 19 7.28 -9.47 11.11
N ALA A 20 7.59 -8.26 10.67
CA ALA A 20 8.95 -7.79 10.49
C ALA A 20 9.65 -7.66 11.85
N THR A 21 10.60 -8.56 12.11
CA THR A 21 11.38 -8.55 13.35
C THR A 21 12.65 -7.73 13.20
N ASP A 22 13.18 -7.70 11.98
CA ASP A 22 14.45 -7.07 11.65
C ASP A 22 14.28 -5.65 11.12
N ASN A 23 15.30 -4.82 11.33
CA ASN A 23 15.22 -3.41 10.97
C ASN A 23 15.15 -3.21 9.45
N GLU A 24 15.82 -4.07 8.69
CA GLU A 24 15.77 -4.08 7.22
C GLU A 24 14.39 -4.47 6.71
N GLU A 25 13.75 -5.48 7.30
CA GLU A 25 12.39 -5.89 6.94
C GLU A 25 11.38 -4.77 7.22
N LYS A 26 11.51 -4.07 8.35
CA LYS A 26 10.65 -2.93 8.68
C LYS A 26 10.80 -1.80 7.67
N GLN A 27 12.04 -1.46 7.30
CA GLN A 27 12.31 -0.44 6.29
C GLN A 27 11.73 -0.83 4.92
N TYR A 28 11.90 -2.09 4.53
CA TYR A 28 11.36 -2.61 3.27
C TYR A 28 9.82 -2.55 3.24
N VAL A 29 9.15 -2.94 4.32
CA VAL A 29 7.67 -2.87 4.41
C VAL A 29 7.18 -1.42 4.36
N GLU A 30 7.93 -0.45 4.91
CA GLU A 30 7.58 0.98 4.86
C GLU A 30 7.76 1.59 3.47
N GLU A 31 8.80 1.20 2.76
CA GLU A 31 9.02 1.59 1.37
C GLU A 31 7.90 1.04 0.47
N LEU A 32 7.58 -0.25 0.62
CA LEU A 32 6.48 -0.90 -0.11
C LEU A 32 5.13 -0.22 0.14
N ALA A 33 4.85 0.15 1.40
CA ALA A 33 3.62 0.85 1.77
C ALA A 33 3.51 2.21 1.08
N SER A 34 4.63 2.95 1.04
CA SER A 34 4.72 4.25 0.39
C SER A 34 4.50 4.14 -1.12
N GLU A 35 5.14 3.17 -1.78
CA GLU A 35 4.94 2.91 -3.21
C GLU A 35 3.51 2.50 -3.56
N LEU A 36 2.90 1.60 -2.76
CA LEU A 36 1.52 1.17 -2.97
C LEU A 36 0.52 2.31 -2.80
N SER A 37 0.76 3.21 -1.84
CA SER A 37 -0.04 4.41 -1.66
C SER A 37 0.07 5.38 -2.86
N SER A 38 1.26 5.52 -3.43
CA SER A 38 1.55 6.37 -4.59
C SER A 38 1.00 5.77 -5.90
N SER A 39 1.16 4.47 -6.09
CA SER A 39 0.65 3.73 -7.27
C SER A 39 -0.89 3.76 -7.33
N THR A 40 -1.56 3.71 -6.18
CA THR A 40 -3.02 3.87 -6.09
C THR A 40 -3.49 5.27 -6.53
N GLN A 41 -2.63 6.29 -6.47
CA GLN A 41 -2.95 7.64 -6.97
C GLN A 41 -2.80 7.74 -8.49
N MET A 42 -1.86 7.02 -9.12
CA MET A 42 -1.68 7.03 -10.57
C MET A 42 -2.86 6.41 -11.33
N THR A 43 -3.45 5.32 -10.83
CA THR A 43 -4.63 4.70 -11.48
C THR A 43 -5.88 5.57 -11.37
N LYS A 44 -5.96 6.44 -10.35
CA LYS A 44 -7.05 7.42 -10.24
C LYS A 44 -6.88 8.61 -11.18
N ALA A 45 -5.65 8.90 -11.64
CA ALA A 45 -5.35 9.98 -12.58
C ALA A 45 -5.55 9.59 -14.05
N THR A 46 -5.43 8.31 -14.41
CA THR A 46 -5.62 7.83 -15.79
C THR A 46 -7.08 7.59 -16.19
N ASN A 47 -8.01 7.54 -15.24
CA ASN A 47 -9.46 7.41 -15.52
C ASN A 47 -10.22 8.75 -15.64
N LYS A 48 -9.51 9.89 -15.77
CA LYS A 48 -10.12 11.22 -15.95
C LYS A 48 -9.88 11.82 -17.35
N LYS A 49 -9.85 10.98 -18.38
CA LYS A 49 -9.97 11.36 -19.78
C LYS A 49 -11.03 10.46 -20.45
N GLN A 50 -12.29 10.83 -20.29
CA GLN A 50 -13.33 10.74 -21.33
C GLN A 50 -14.32 11.86 -21.10
#